data_AF-A0A3B8NDH9-F1
#
_entry.id   AF-A0A3B8NDH9-F1
#
_cell.length_a   1.000
_cell.length_b   1.000
_cell.length_c   1.000
_cell.angle_alpha   90.00
_cell.angle_beta   90.00
_cell.angle_gamma   90.00
#
_symmetry.space_group_name_H-M   'P 1'
#
loop_
_entity.id
_entity.type
_entity.pdbx_description
1 polymer ?
#
loop_
_entity_poly.entity_id
_entity_poly.type
_entity_poly.pdbx_seq_one_letter_code
_entity_poly.pdbx_strand_id
1 'polypeptide(L)' 'SHFNEFEEHLCDRDNVSLVLLSGLNHLFMPVDSLMKTTEQYLVPGIVDVSLIETLSEWIKSNF' A
#
# COMPACT_ATOMS: atom_id res chain seq x y z
N SER A 1 -4.09 0.14 15.05
CA SER A 1 -4.01 -0.61 13.78
C SER A 1 -2.55 -1.01 13.59
N HIS A 2 -2.25 -2.07 12.82
CA HIS A 2 -0.85 -2.45 12.56
C HIS A 2 -0.03 -1.28 11.96
N PHE A 3 -0.68 -0.37 11.22
CA PHE A 3 -0.03 0.84 10.72
C PHE A 3 0.55 1.71 11.85
N ASN A 4 -0.23 1.99 12.90
CA ASN A 4 0.23 2.82 14.02
C ASN A 4 1.40 2.15 14.78
N GLU A 5 1.38 0.81 14.89
CA GLU A 5 2.48 0.06 15.52
C GLU A 5 3.77 0.16 14.68
N PHE A 6 3.67 0.07 13.35
CA PHE A 6 4.82 0.27 12.48
C PHE A 6 5.33 1.71 12.52
N GLU A 7 4.43 2.69 12.57
CA GLU A 7 4.81 4.10 12.72
C GLU A 7 5.56 4.36 14.03
N GLU A 8 5.08 3.83 15.15
CA GLU A 8 5.75 3.97 16.45
C GLU A 8 7.17 3.38 16.46
N HIS A 9 7.37 2.24 15.81
CA HIS A 9 8.64 1.50 15.87
C HIS A 9 9.64 1.81 14.75
N LEU A 10 9.21 2.46 13.67
CA LEU A 10 10.04 2.65 12.48
C LEU A 10 10.15 4.10 12.02
N CYS A 11 9.45 5.06 12.64
CA CYS A 11 9.46 6.46 12.21
C CYS A 11 10.81 7.16 12.33
N ASP A 12 11.73 6.66 13.17
CA ASP A 12 13.05 7.21 13.39
C ASP A 12 14.12 6.70 12.41
N ARG A 13 13.73 5.83 11.45
CA ARG A 13 14.66 5.22 10.50
C ARG A 13 14.65 5.98 9.17
N ASP A 14 15.79 6.59 8.86
CA ASP A 14 15.99 7.38 7.63
C ASP A 14 15.81 6.56 6.33
N ASN A 15 15.90 5.23 6.40
CA ASN A 15 15.76 4.32 5.26
C ASN A 15 14.38 3.64 5.19
N VAL A 16 13.40 4.10 5.97
CA VAL A 16 12.04 3.56 5.98
C VAL A 16 11.05 4.66 5.62
N SER A 17 10.02 4.31 4.85
CA SER A 17 8.87 5.18 4.61
C SER A 17 7.58 4.40 4.84
N LEU A 18 6.62 5.04 5.50
CA LEU A 18 5.33 4.48 5.85
C LEU A 18 4.24 5.27 5.14
N VAL A 19 3.46 4.61 4.29
CA VAL A 19 2.39 5.23 3.50
C VAL A 19 1.15 4.37 3.60
N LEU A 20 0.02 4.99 3.96
CA LEU A 20 -1.29 4.35 3.91
C LEU A 20 -1.99 4.73 2.61
N LEU A 21 -2.15 3.77 1.70
CA LEU A 21 -2.85 3.99 0.44
C LEU A 21 -4.36 3.77 0.64
N SER A 22 -5.11 4.87 0.68
CA SER A 22 -6.56 4.85 0.89
C SER A 22 -7.29 4.22 -0.30
N GLY A 23 -8.35 3.45 -0.03
CA GLY A 23 -9.20 2.88 -1.08
C GLY A 23 -8.63 1.65 -1.77
N LEU A 24 -7.48 1.14 -1.32
CA LEU A 24 -6.90 -0.12 -1.77
C LEU A 24 -7.07 -1.24 -0.72
N ASN A 25 -7.21 -2.48 -1.17
CA ASN A 25 -7.18 -3.65 -0.29
C ASN A 25 -5.74 -4.09 0.03
N HIS A 26 -5.59 -5.17 0.79
CA HIS A 26 -4.31 -5.78 1.12
C HIS A 26 -3.54 -6.38 -0.07
N LEU A 27 -4.15 -6.42 -1.25
CA LEU A 27 -3.53 -6.81 -2.53
C LEU A 27 -3.17 -5.58 -3.38
N PHE A 28 -3.33 -4.37 -2.85
CA PHE A 28 -3.08 -3.10 -3.53
C PHE A 28 -3.96 -2.88 -4.78
N MET A 29 -5.19 -3.38 -4.72
CA MET A 29 -6.21 -3.19 -5.76
C MET A 29 -7.32 -2.28 -5.26
N PRO A 30 -7.98 -1.50 -6.13
CA PRO A 30 -9.13 -0.69 -5.76
C PRO A 30 -10.22 -1.51 -5.09
N VAL A 31 -10.72 -1.02 -3.95
CA VAL A 31 -11.84 -1.64 -3.25
C VAL A 31 -13.13 -1.12 -3.85
N ASP A 32 -13.84 -1.97 -4.58
CA ASP A 32 -15.28 -1.78 -4.73
C ASP A 32 -15.96 -2.31 -3.47
N SER A 33 -16.78 -1.47 -2.83
CA SER A 33 -17.48 -1.73 -1.56
C SER A 33 -18.35 -3.00 -1.54
N LEU A 34 -18.53 -3.64 -2.70
CA LEU A 34 -19.36 -4.80 -2.93
C LEU A 34 -18.60 -6.13 -2.95
N MET A 35 -17.27 -6.13 -3.03
CA MET A 35 -16.50 -7.37 -3.27
C MET A 35 -16.16 -8.11 -1.96
N LYS A 36 -16.61 -9.36 -1.83
CA LYS A 36 -16.28 -10.19 -0.65
C LYS A 36 -14.79 -10.52 -0.64
N THR A 37 -14.21 -10.63 0.55
CA THR A 37 -12.76 -10.82 0.78
C THR A 37 -12.17 -12.02 0.03
N THR A 38 -12.95 -13.10 -0.15
CA THR A 38 -12.53 -14.30 -0.88
C THR A 38 -12.54 -14.14 -2.40
N GLU A 39 -13.44 -13.29 -2.92
CA GLU A 39 -13.58 -13.04 -4.36
C GLU A 39 -12.44 -12.17 -4.89
N GLN A 40 -11.82 -11.36 -4.03
CA GLN A 40 -10.67 -10.51 -4.36
C GLN A 40 -9.46 -11.30 -4.87
N TYR A 41 -9.29 -12.56 -4.45
CA TYR A 41 -8.20 -13.43 -4.91
C TYR A 41 -8.45 -14.09 -6.28
N LEU A 42 -9.67 -13.98 -6.81
CA LEU A 42 -10.06 -14.57 -8.09
C LEU A 42 -10.02 -13.56 -9.25
N VAL A 43 -9.88 -12.27 -8.94
CA VAL A 43 -9.75 -11.19 -9.93
C VAL A 43 -8.30 -11.17 -10.44
N PRO A 44 -8.06 -10.98 -11.75
CA PRO A 44 -6.72 -10.71 -12.26
C PRO A 44 -6.08 -9.57 -11.45
N GLY A 45 -4.97 -9.87 -10.78
CA GLY A 45 -4.29 -8.93 -9.89
C GLY A 45 -3.70 -7.77 -10.68
N ILE A 46 -4.45 -6.68 -10.82
CA ILE A 46 -3.95 -5.42 -11.36
C ILE A 46 -3.62 -4.53 -10.17
N VAL A 47 -2.33 -4.30 -9.97
CA VAL A 47 -1.84 -3.36 -8.96
C VAL A 47 -2.24 -1.94 -9.38
N ASP A 48 -2.75 -1.17 -8.42
CA ASP A 48 -3.14 0.22 -8.68
C ASP A 48 -1.92 1.09 -9.05
N VAL A 49 -2.11 2.00 -10.01
CA VAL A 49 -1.05 2.88 -10.51
C VAL A 49 -0.47 3.79 -9.41
N SER A 50 -1.28 4.17 -8.43
CA SER A 50 -0.84 5.01 -7.31
C SER A 50 0.26 4.37 -6.47
N LEU A 51 0.25 3.03 -6.32
CA LEU A 51 1.33 2.32 -5.66
C LEU A 51 2.62 2.41 -6.49
N ILE A 52 2.51 2.25 -7.81
CA ILE A 52 3.67 2.32 -8.72
C ILE A 52 4.29 3.72 -8.69
N GLU A 53 3.46 4.77 -8.70
CA GLU A 53 3.91 6.16 -8.58
C GLU A 53 4.61 6.41 -7.24
N THR A 54 4.00 5.98 -6.13
CA THR A 54 4.58 6.09 -4.78
C THR A 54 5.96 5.43 -4.69
N LEU A 55 6.10 4.20 -5.22
CA LEU A 55 7.38 3.49 -5.23
C LEU A 55 8.41 4.18 -6.13
N SER A 56 7.98 4.69 -7.29
CA SER A 56 8.84 5.41 -8.23
C SER A 56 9.41 6.68 -7.59
N GLU A 57 8.59 7.45 -6.89
CA GLU A 57 9.01 8.65 -6.17
C GLU A 57 9.95 8.32 -5.01
N TRP A 58 9.65 7.27 -4.24
CA TRP A 58 10.50 6.84 -3.15
C TRP A 58 11.90 6.43 -3.64
N ILE A 59 11.98 5.63 -4.71
CA ILE A 59 13.26 5.24 -5.32
C ILE A 59 14.03 6.48 -5.78
N LYS A 60 13.40 7.39 -6.53
CA LYS A 60 14.06 8.61 -7.02
C LYS A 60 14.54 9.55 -5.91
N SER A 61 13.94 9.47 -4.72
CA SER A 61 14.31 10.32 -3.58
C SER A 61 15.48 9.74 -2.77
N ASN A 62 15.82 8.46 -3.00
CA ASN A 62 16.86 7.72 -2.26
C ASN A 62 18.09 7.38 -3.13
N PHE A 63 18.10 7.78 -4.41
CA PHE A 63 19.21 7.62 -5.36
C PHE A 63 19.48 8.94 -6.07
#